data_AF-A0A385BPT5-F1
#
_entry.id   AF-A0A385BPT5-F1
#
_cell.length_a   1.000
_cell.length_b   1.000
_cell.length_c   1.000
_cell.angle_alpha   90.00
_cell.angle_beta   90.00
_cell.angle_gamma   90.00
#
_symmetry.space_group_name_H-M   'P 1'
#
loop_
_entity.id
_entity.type
_entity.pdbx_description
1 polymer ?
#
loop_
_entity_poly.entity_id
_entity_poly.type
_entity_poly.pdbx_seq_one_letter_code
_entity_poly.pdbx_strand_id
1 'polypeptide(L)'
;MTTEEIKYSLTNNHLKLSLIDKLNHYGKTLIFLILPIIYVFLKVKSFFTHERVNSDNKTLIFVGVFTILGIIFLIIQKRQLKFKSIRTRLPENELIALIKKVCDEKEWTIYDFGKNYLKIKTFSDLLTGSFGEDITIILDKNLVLINSKCKLSKRNYLFSNPNTQNINVFFERIKANS
;
A
#
# COMPACT_ATOMS: atom_id res chain seq x y z
N MET A 1 10.13 -2.74 11.78
CA MET A 1 10.61 -1.73 10.81
C MET A 1 12.00 -1.32 11.21
N THR A 2 12.88 -1.02 10.26
CA THR A 2 14.21 -0.47 10.58
C THR A 2 14.16 1.03 10.82
N THR A 3 15.17 1.58 11.49
CA THR A 3 15.29 3.04 11.74
C THR A 3 15.26 3.83 10.43
N GLU A 4 15.85 3.30 9.36
CA GLU A 4 15.83 3.91 8.03
C GLU A 4 14.44 3.93 7.39
N GLU A 5 13.65 2.87 7.56
CA GLU A 5 12.27 2.81 7.05
C GLU A 5 11.40 3.85 7.74
N ILE A 6 11.59 4.03 9.04
CA ILE A 6 10.86 5.03 9.83
C ILE A 6 11.25 6.43 9.40
N LYS A 7 12.56 6.73 9.31
CA LYS A 7 13.07 8.03 8.84
C LYS A 7 12.56 8.37 7.44
N TYR A 8 12.59 7.41 6.52
CA TYR A 8 12.03 7.58 5.19
C TYR A 8 10.53 7.88 5.23
N SER A 9 9.78 7.15 6.07
CA SER A 9 8.33 7.29 6.19
C SER A 9 7.93 8.64 6.77
N LEU A 10 8.66 9.14 7.77
CA LEU A 10 8.47 10.47 8.35
C LEU A 10 8.77 11.59 7.33
N THR A 11 9.82 11.42 6.52
CA THR A 11 10.23 12.43 5.54
C THR A 11 9.31 12.47 4.32
N ASN A 12 8.95 11.30 3.77
CA ASN A 12 8.23 11.19 2.51
C ASN A 12 6.73 10.99 2.69
N ASN A 13 6.25 10.75 3.90
CA ASN A 13 4.86 10.40 4.21
C ASN A 13 4.37 9.17 3.41
N HIS A 14 5.28 8.25 3.11
CA HIS A 14 5.01 7.00 2.39
C HIS A 14 5.71 5.82 3.07
N LEU A 15 5.03 4.68 3.11
CA LEU A 15 5.58 3.44 3.63
C LEU A 15 6.75 2.97 2.76
N LYS A 16 7.95 2.87 3.36
CA LYS A 16 9.09 2.20 2.72
C LYS A 16 8.81 0.70 2.72
N LEU A 17 8.71 0.12 1.53
CA LEU A 17 8.59 -1.33 1.35
C LEU A 17 9.97 -1.95 1.17
N SER A 18 10.14 -3.17 1.69
CA SER A 18 11.29 -4.03 1.37
C SER A 18 11.28 -4.42 -0.13
N LEU A 19 12.38 -4.95 -0.66
CA LEU A 19 12.42 -5.37 -2.07
C LEU A 19 11.38 -6.45 -2.38
N ILE A 20 11.24 -7.44 -1.48
CA ILE A 20 10.26 -8.53 -1.62
C ILE A 20 8.83 -7.96 -1.55
N ASP A 21 8.57 -7.05 -0.61
CA ASP A 21 7.26 -6.41 -0.49
C ASP A 21 6.94 -5.52 -1.71
N LYS A 22 7.93 -4.83 -2.28
CA LYS A 22 7.75 -4.07 -3.52
C LYS A 22 7.36 -4.98 -4.68
N LEU A 23 8.03 -6.12 -4.83
CA LEU A 23 7.69 -7.09 -5.87
C LEU A 23 6.28 -7.66 -5.67
N ASN A 24 5.89 -7.96 -4.44
CA ASN A 24 4.54 -8.44 -4.14
C ASN A 24 3.47 -7.35 -4.37
N HIS A 25 3.76 -6.12 -3.98
CA HIS A 25 2.86 -4.98 -4.13
C HIS A 25 2.67 -4.64 -5.62
N TYR A 26 3.76 -4.37 -6.33
CA TYR A 26 3.75 -3.94 -7.73
C TYR A 26 3.68 -5.05 -8.77
N GLY A 27 3.83 -6.32 -8.36
CA GLY A 27 3.78 -7.47 -9.26
C GLY A 27 2.48 -7.54 -10.08
N LYS A 28 1.37 -7.10 -9.50
CA LYS A 28 0.08 -7.03 -10.21
C LYS A 28 0.08 -5.98 -11.31
N THR A 29 0.69 -4.83 -11.07
CA THR A 29 0.86 -3.80 -12.10
C THR A 29 1.74 -4.30 -13.24
N LEU A 30 2.77 -5.09 -12.91
CA LEU A 30 3.65 -5.68 -13.93
C LEU A 30 2.88 -6.58 -14.89
N ILE A 31 1.86 -7.33 -14.44
CA ILE A 31 1.03 -8.16 -15.34
C ILE A 31 0.43 -7.34 -16.48
N PHE A 32 -0.09 -6.15 -16.19
CA PHE A 32 -0.66 -5.27 -17.20
C PHE A 32 0.40 -4.61 -18.10
N LEU A 33 1.62 -4.42 -17.58
CA LEU A 33 2.71 -3.79 -18.31
C LEU A 33 3.56 -4.78 -19.12
N ILE A 34 3.48 -6.09 -18.87
CA ILE A 34 4.24 -7.11 -19.62
C ILE A 34 3.97 -7.01 -21.12
N LEU A 35 2.71 -6.91 -21.53
CA LEU A 35 2.34 -6.82 -22.95
C LEU A 35 2.93 -5.56 -23.63
N PRO A 36 2.75 -4.35 -23.09
CA PRO A 36 3.43 -3.14 -23.58
C PRO A 36 4.95 -3.26 -23.60
N ILE A 37 5.57 -3.84 -22.57
CA ILE A 37 7.03 -4.00 -22.49
C ILE A 37 7.53 -4.92 -23.59
N ILE A 38 6.89 -6.07 -23.80
CA ILE A 38 7.24 -7.01 -24.88
C ILE A 38 7.06 -6.33 -26.24
N TYR A 39 5.96 -5.60 -26.44
CA TYR A 39 5.70 -4.90 -27.69
C TYR A 39 6.79 -3.87 -28.00
N VAL A 40 7.17 -3.03 -27.03
CA VAL A 40 8.25 -2.04 -27.17
C VAL A 40 9.58 -2.75 -27.42
N PHE A 41 9.89 -3.81 -26.68
CA PHE A 41 11.11 -4.60 -26.87
C PHE A 41 11.22 -5.15 -28.29
N LEU A 42 10.14 -5.75 -28.81
CA LEU A 42 10.10 -6.28 -30.18
C LEU A 42 10.29 -5.17 -31.21
N LYS A 43 9.69 -3.99 -31.01
CA LYS A 43 9.86 -2.84 -31.90
C LYS A 43 11.28 -2.27 -31.89
N VAL A 44 11.90 -2.18 -30.71
CA VAL A 44 13.29 -1.76 -30.58
C VAL A 44 14.21 -2.78 -31.25
N LYS A 45 14.01 -4.09 -31.01
CA LYS A 45 14.76 -5.14 -31.70
C LYS A 45 14.62 -5.04 -33.21
N SER A 46 13.39 -4.87 -33.71
CA SER A 46 13.10 -4.81 -35.14
C SER A 46 13.76 -3.61 -35.82
N PHE A 47 13.92 -2.50 -35.10
CA PHE A 47 14.66 -1.34 -35.57
C PHE A 47 16.15 -1.67 -35.82
N PHE A 48 16.76 -2.51 -34.97
CA PHE A 48 18.16 -2.94 -35.15
C PHE A 48 18.31 -4.08 -36.16
N THR A 49 17.39 -5.03 -36.19
CA THR A 49 17.48 -6.24 -37.04
C THR A 49 16.86 -6.06 -38.43
N HIS A 50 16.23 -4.91 -38.72
CA HIS A 50 15.46 -4.64 -39.93
C HIS A 50 14.31 -5.64 -40.19
N GLU A 51 13.97 -6.46 -39.18
CA GLU A 51 12.81 -7.34 -39.19
C GLU A 51 11.52 -6.51 -39.15
N ARG A 52 10.46 -6.95 -39.85
CA ARG A 52 9.15 -6.27 -39.77
C ARG A 52 8.31 -6.87 -38.66
N VAL A 53 8.12 -6.11 -37.57
CA VAL A 53 7.11 -6.42 -36.56
C VAL A 53 5.77 -5.83 -36.99
N ASN A 54 4.79 -6.70 -37.24
CA ASN A 54 3.45 -6.31 -37.65
C ASN A 54 2.82 -5.38 -36.59
N SER A 55 2.08 -4.37 -37.03
CA SER A 55 1.44 -3.39 -36.13
C SER A 55 0.14 -2.95 -36.72
N ASP A 56 -0.78 -3.91 -36.77
CA ASP A 56 -2.15 -3.61 -37.10
C ASP A 56 -2.79 -2.76 -35.99
N ASN A 57 -3.85 -2.05 -36.38
CA ASN A 57 -4.57 -1.16 -35.46
C ASN A 57 -5.08 -1.91 -34.23
N LYS A 58 -5.42 -3.20 -34.36
CA LYS A 58 -5.89 -4.04 -33.25
C LYS A 58 -4.80 -4.27 -32.21
N THR A 59 -3.58 -4.61 -32.63
CA THR A 59 -2.45 -4.78 -31.70
C THR A 59 -2.14 -3.47 -30.98
N LEU A 60 -2.14 -2.35 -31.69
CA LEU A 60 -1.89 -1.02 -31.09
C LEU A 60 -2.96 -0.64 -30.06
N ILE A 61 -4.24 -0.86 -30.37
CA ILE A 61 -5.34 -0.63 -29.43
C ILE A 61 -5.17 -1.51 -28.19
N PHE A 62 -4.89 -2.80 -28.37
CA PHE A 62 -4.74 -3.74 -27.27
C PHE A 62 -3.57 -3.38 -26.35
N VAL A 63 -2.40 -3.05 -26.93
CA VAL A 63 -1.23 -2.56 -26.18
C VAL A 63 -1.56 -1.25 -25.46
N GLY A 64 -2.28 -0.33 -26.11
CA GLY A 64 -2.72 0.93 -25.52
C GLY A 64 -3.60 0.73 -24.28
N VAL A 65 -4.62 -0.14 -24.38
CA VAL A 65 -5.51 -0.47 -23.25
C VAL A 65 -4.73 -1.04 -22.06
N PHE A 66 -3.85 -2.01 -22.30
CA PHE A 66 -3.03 -2.61 -21.24
C PHE A 66 -2.05 -1.61 -20.61
N THR A 67 -1.49 -0.71 -21.42
CA THR A 67 -0.64 0.39 -20.92
C THR A 67 -1.41 1.31 -19.99
N ILE A 68 -2.60 1.75 -20.40
CA ILE A 68 -3.46 2.63 -19.60
C ILE A 68 -3.84 1.96 -18.28
N LEU A 69 -4.28 0.70 -18.33
CA LEU A 69 -4.62 -0.07 -17.13
C LEU A 69 -3.41 -0.21 -16.19
N GLY A 70 -2.23 -0.54 -16.73
CA GLY A 70 -1.00 -0.64 -15.96
C GLY A 70 -0.66 0.67 -15.25
N ILE A 71 -0.75 1.81 -15.94
CA ILE A 71 -0.51 3.13 -15.35
C ILE A 71 -1.53 3.43 -14.24
N ILE A 72 -2.83 3.16 -14.46
CA ILE A 72 -3.88 3.35 -13.45
C ILE A 72 -3.57 2.54 -12.19
N PHE A 73 -3.24 1.24 -12.34
CA PHE A 73 -2.90 0.39 -11.20
C PHE A 73 -1.63 0.85 -10.49
N LEU A 74 -0.63 1.34 -11.22
CA LEU A 74 0.58 1.92 -10.63
C LEU A 74 0.27 3.12 -9.74
N ILE A 75 -0.60 4.02 -10.22
CA ILE A 75 -1.04 5.20 -9.46
C ILE A 75 -1.81 4.78 -8.21
N ILE A 76 -2.77 3.86 -8.33
CA ILE A 76 -3.57 3.36 -7.21
C ILE A 76 -2.68 2.74 -6.15
N GLN A 77 -1.77 1.84 -6.54
CA GLN A 77 -0.87 1.16 -5.62
C GLN A 77 0.12 2.12 -4.96
N LYS A 78 0.60 3.14 -5.68
CA LYS A 78 1.44 4.20 -5.08
C LYS A 78 0.66 5.00 -4.03
N ARG A 79 -0.60 5.35 -4.32
CA ARG A 79 -1.47 6.08 -3.37
C ARG A 79 -1.74 5.28 -2.09
N GLN A 80 -1.85 3.96 -2.18
CA GLN A 80 -2.07 3.09 -1.02
C GLN A 80 -0.91 3.08 -0.01
N LEU A 81 0.31 3.44 -0.44
CA LEU A 81 1.47 3.53 0.46
C LEU A 81 1.55 4.85 1.22
N LYS A 82 0.71 5.83 0.88
CA LYS A 82 0.71 7.14 1.54
C LYS A 82 0.19 6.99 2.96
N PHE A 83 0.93 7.55 3.92
CA PHE A 83 0.47 7.69 5.28
C PHE A 83 -0.54 8.84 5.38
N LYS A 84 -1.53 8.65 6.26
CA LYS A 84 -2.32 9.78 6.78
C LYS A 84 -1.69 10.21 8.09
N SER A 85 -1.55 11.52 8.27
CA SER A 85 -0.93 12.10 9.45
C SER A 85 -1.97 12.81 10.32
N ILE A 86 -1.87 12.64 11.63
CA ILE A 86 -2.62 13.42 12.62
C ILE A 86 -1.66 14.00 13.66
N ARG A 87 -1.88 15.27 14.01
CA ARG A 87 -1.16 15.90 15.13
C ARG A 87 -1.93 15.65 16.42
N THR A 88 -1.23 15.32 17.49
CA THR A 88 -1.79 15.09 18.82
C THR A 88 -0.87 15.67 19.89
N ARG A 89 -1.45 15.99 21.06
CA ARG A 89 -0.73 16.39 22.27
C ARG A 89 -0.62 15.25 23.28
N LEU A 90 -1.22 14.10 22.98
CA LEU A 90 -1.19 12.93 23.83
C LEU A 90 0.25 12.44 24.01
N PRO A 91 0.67 12.09 25.24
CA PRO A 91 1.94 11.43 25.44
C PRO A 91 1.94 10.06 24.77
N GLU A 92 3.11 9.60 24.35
CA GLU A 92 3.28 8.35 23.59
C GLU A 92 2.66 7.14 24.31
N ASN A 93 2.77 7.06 25.63
CA ASN A 93 2.21 5.98 26.44
C ASN A 93 0.67 5.93 26.38
N GLU A 94 0.00 7.09 26.42
CA GLU A 94 -1.46 7.17 26.31
C GLU A 94 -1.91 6.82 24.90
N LEU A 95 -1.16 7.25 23.89
CA LEU A 95 -1.44 6.91 22.51
C LEU A 95 -1.33 5.40 22.26
N ILE A 96 -0.29 4.76 22.80
CA ILE A 96 -0.13 3.30 22.73
C ILE A 96 -1.29 2.59 23.45
N ALA A 97 -1.69 3.06 24.63
CA ALA A 97 -2.83 2.49 25.37
C ALA A 97 -4.14 2.62 24.58
N LEU A 98 -4.38 3.78 23.95
CA LEU A 98 -5.54 4.02 23.11
C LEU A 98 -5.54 3.11 21.87
N ILE A 99 -4.40 2.94 21.20
CA ILE A 99 -4.26 2.03 20.07
C ILE A 99 -4.56 0.59 20.48
N LYS A 100 -4.01 0.12 21.61
CA LYS A 100 -4.27 -1.21 22.15
C LYS A 100 -5.76 -1.42 22.43
N LYS A 101 -6.40 -0.45 23.09
CA LYS A 101 -7.85 -0.49 23.35
C LYS A 101 -8.66 -0.61 22.06
N VAL A 102 -8.31 0.14 21.01
CA VAL A 102 -8.97 0.04 19.69
C VAL A 102 -8.75 -1.34 19.08
N CYS A 103 -7.54 -1.90 19.20
CA CYS A 103 -7.25 -3.25 18.74
C CYS A 103 -8.09 -4.30 19.48
N ASP A 104 -8.20 -4.20 20.80
CA ASP A 104 -8.99 -5.12 21.62
C ASP A 104 -10.49 -5.03 21.27
N GLU A 105 -11.04 -3.82 21.17
CA GLU A 105 -12.44 -3.58 20.78
C GLU A 105 -12.80 -4.11 19.38
N LYS A 106 -11.82 -4.15 18.47
CA LYS A 106 -11.99 -4.58 17.08
C LYS A 106 -11.46 -5.98 16.80
N GLU A 107 -10.99 -6.67 17.83
CA GLU A 107 -10.35 -7.99 17.72
C GLU A 107 -9.19 -8.01 16.70
N TRP A 108 -8.42 -6.91 16.65
CA TRP A 108 -7.25 -6.79 15.80
C TRP A 108 -5.98 -7.21 16.54
N THR A 109 -5.05 -7.86 15.85
CA THR A 109 -3.85 -8.41 16.46
C THR A 109 -2.63 -7.52 16.18
N ILE A 110 -1.98 -7.01 17.22
CA ILE A 110 -0.66 -6.40 17.11
C ILE A 110 0.37 -7.53 16.96
N TYR A 111 1.13 -7.56 15.87
CA TYR A 111 2.08 -8.65 15.57
C TYR A 111 3.54 -8.21 15.54
N ASP A 112 3.81 -6.91 15.49
CA ASP A 112 5.16 -6.33 15.51
C ASP A 112 5.06 -4.99 16.24
N PHE A 113 5.77 -4.87 17.36
CA PHE A 113 5.78 -3.70 18.21
C PHE A 113 7.23 -3.27 18.42
N GLY A 114 7.57 -2.08 17.96
CA GLY A 114 8.89 -1.48 18.16
C GLY A 114 8.82 -0.22 19.00
N LYS A 115 9.97 0.45 19.16
CA LYS A 115 10.10 1.64 20.02
C LYS A 115 9.08 2.73 19.70
N ASN A 116 8.84 3.01 18.43
CA ASN A 116 8.02 4.12 17.95
C ASN A 116 7.15 3.73 16.75
N TYR A 117 6.83 2.44 16.63
CA TYR A 117 5.92 1.95 15.60
C TYR A 117 5.16 0.72 16.08
N LEU A 118 3.97 0.53 15.51
CA LEU A 118 3.14 -0.65 15.70
C LEU A 118 2.69 -1.18 14.34
N LYS A 119 2.67 -2.51 14.19
CA LYS A 119 1.98 -3.17 13.08
C LYS A 119 0.87 -4.06 13.60
N ILE A 120 -0.30 -3.87 13.00
CA ILE A 120 -1.55 -4.50 13.38
C ILE A 120 -2.09 -5.26 12.19
N LYS A 121 -2.65 -6.45 12.45
CA LYS A 121 -3.40 -7.25 11.48
C LYS A 121 -4.87 -7.20 11.83
N THR A 122 -5.70 -6.81 10.88
CA THR A 122 -7.15 -6.93 11.01
C THR A 122 -7.61 -8.34 10.62
N PHE A 123 -8.75 -8.77 11.17
CA PHE A 123 -9.35 -10.05 10.82
C PHE A 123 -9.76 -10.09 9.34
N SER A 124 -9.70 -11.28 8.74
CA SER A 124 -10.14 -11.50 7.37
C SER A 124 -11.48 -12.23 7.37
N ASP A 125 -12.53 -11.59 6.90
CA ASP A 125 -13.80 -12.24 6.66
C ASP A 125 -14.00 -12.43 5.14
N LEU A 126 -14.03 -13.71 4.76
CA LEU A 126 -14.22 -14.17 3.38
C LEU A 126 -15.63 -13.84 2.86
N LEU A 127 -16.64 -13.75 3.74
CA LEU A 127 -18.03 -13.50 3.38
C LEU A 127 -18.26 -12.04 2.99
N THR A 128 -17.61 -11.10 3.68
CA THR A 128 -17.63 -9.66 3.33
C THR A 128 -16.59 -9.26 2.29
N GLY A 129 -15.78 -10.21 1.79
CA GLY A 129 -14.71 -9.95 0.82
C GLY A 129 -13.52 -9.19 1.42
N SER A 130 -13.42 -9.09 2.75
CA SER A 130 -12.33 -8.42 3.44
C SER A 130 -11.26 -9.44 3.82
N PHE A 131 -10.15 -9.48 3.09
CA PHE A 131 -9.05 -10.42 3.35
C PHE A 131 -8.11 -9.98 4.49
N GLY A 132 -8.53 -9.00 5.29
CA GLY A 132 -7.75 -8.39 6.36
C GLY A 132 -6.70 -7.40 5.84
N GLU A 133 -6.30 -6.49 6.71
CA GLU A 133 -5.39 -5.39 6.44
C GLU A 133 -4.19 -5.44 7.39
N ASP A 134 -3.06 -4.95 6.91
CA ASP A 134 -1.89 -4.62 7.70
C ASP A 134 -1.90 -3.10 7.94
N ILE A 135 -2.14 -2.71 9.18
CA ILE A 135 -2.08 -1.30 9.61
C ILE A 135 -0.68 -1.05 10.17
N THR A 136 -0.01 -0.03 9.67
CA THR A 136 1.27 0.47 10.19
C THR A 136 1.03 1.82 10.83
N ILE A 137 1.37 1.94 12.11
CA ILE A 137 1.32 3.17 12.88
C ILE A 137 2.74 3.55 13.25
N ILE A 138 3.14 4.79 12.98
CA ILE A 138 4.42 5.37 13.41
C ILE A 138 4.13 6.53 14.33
N LEU A 139 4.81 6.55 15.48
CA LEU A 139 4.70 7.56 16.50
C LEU A 139 5.94 8.47 16.44
N ASP A 140 5.72 9.78 16.34
CA ASP A 140 6.81 10.76 16.37
C ASP A 140 6.38 12.01 17.15
N LYS A 141 6.71 12.04 18.45
CA LYS A 141 6.42 13.14 19.38
C LYS A 141 4.95 13.58 19.34
N ASN A 142 4.62 14.55 18.48
CA ASN A 142 3.29 15.16 18.34
C ASN A 142 2.61 14.77 17.02
N LEU A 143 3.18 13.84 16.27
CA LEU A 143 2.74 13.40 14.96
C LEU A 143 2.54 11.89 14.96
N VAL A 144 1.38 11.46 14.47
CA VAL A 144 1.06 10.04 14.28
C VAL A 144 0.83 9.82 12.80
N LEU A 145 1.58 8.90 12.22
CA LEU A 145 1.39 8.45 10.84
C LEU A 145 0.69 7.11 10.86
N ILE A 146 -0.45 7.01 10.16
CA ILE A 146 -1.23 5.77 10.04
C ILE A 146 -1.38 5.44 8.57
N ASN A 147 -0.97 4.23 8.21
CA ASN A 147 -1.24 3.63 6.93
C ASN A 147 -1.99 2.33 7.19
N SER A 148 -3.08 2.10 6.46
CA SER A 148 -3.66 0.78 6.33
C SER A 148 -3.44 0.33 4.89
N LYS A 149 -3.00 -0.91 4.70
CA LYS A 149 -2.91 -1.55 3.39
C LYS A 149 -3.47 -2.96 3.50
N CYS A 150 -4.11 -3.48 2.45
CA CYS A 150 -4.51 -4.88 2.44
C CYS A 150 -3.29 -5.79 2.65
N LYS A 151 -3.48 -6.93 3.33
CA LYS A 151 -2.41 -7.89 3.64
C LYS A 151 -1.62 -8.25 2.38
N LEU A 152 -0.31 -7.99 2.40
CA LEU A 152 0.61 -8.36 1.31
C LEU A 152 0.77 -9.89 1.20
N SER A 153 0.53 -10.63 2.28
CA SER A 153 0.67 -12.09 2.32
C SER A 153 -0.44 -12.86 1.59
N LYS A 154 -1.55 -12.20 1.21
CA LYS A 154 -2.62 -12.82 0.43
C LYS A 154 -2.71 -12.13 -0.94
N ARG A 155 -2.39 -12.90 -1.98
CA ARG A 155 -2.06 -12.46 -3.36
C ARG A 155 -3.17 -11.74 -4.15
N ASN A 156 -4.39 -11.60 -3.62
CA ASN A 156 -5.58 -11.16 -4.35
C ASN A 156 -6.16 -9.96 -3.59
N TYR A 157 -6.13 -8.72 -4.08
CA TYR A 157 -7.34 -8.06 -4.61
C TYR A 157 -7.01 -6.91 -5.59
N LEU A 158 -8.02 -6.54 -6.40
CA LEU A 158 -7.98 -5.49 -7.44
C LEU A 158 -8.88 -4.27 -7.14
N PHE A 159 -9.86 -4.33 -6.23
CA PHE A 159 -10.98 -3.37 -6.23
C PHE A 159 -11.54 -2.85 -4.90
N SER A 160 -10.98 -3.17 -3.72
CA SER A 160 -11.43 -2.55 -2.46
C SER A 160 -10.29 -1.77 -1.81
N ASN A 161 -10.59 -0.52 -1.43
CA ASN A 161 -9.71 0.33 -0.65
C ASN A 161 -10.40 0.73 0.66
N PRO A 162 -10.59 -0.21 1.61
CA PRO A 162 -11.17 0.10 2.92
C PRO A 162 -10.25 0.98 3.77
N ASN A 163 -9.03 1.28 3.29
CA ASN A 163 -7.99 2.10 3.91
C ASN A 163 -8.52 3.33 4.67
N THR A 164 -9.55 4.02 4.18
CA THR A 164 -10.04 5.22 4.86
C THR A 164 -10.82 4.89 6.14
N GLN A 165 -11.59 3.81 6.19
CA GLN A 165 -12.47 3.52 7.33
C GLN A 165 -11.66 3.13 8.58
N ASN A 166 -10.71 2.21 8.45
CA ASN A 166 -9.89 1.75 9.59
C ASN A 166 -8.97 2.86 10.11
N ILE A 167 -8.40 3.67 9.21
CA ILE A 167 -7.62 4.85 9.62
C ILE A 167 -8.52 5.86 10.35
N ASN A 168 -9.74 6.07 9.89
CA ASN A 168 -10.67 7.02 10.51
C ASN A 168 -11.02 6.61 11.95
N VAL A 169 -11.15 5.32 12.26
CA VAL A 169 -11.39 4.86 13.64
C VAL A 169 -10.30 5.37 14.57
N PHE A 170 -9.02 5.21 14.19
CA PHE A 170 -7.91 5.74 14.99
C PHE A 170 -7.92 7.26 15.04
N PHE A 171 -8.18 7.94 13.93
CA PHE A 171 -8.22 9.41 13.88
C PHE A 171 -9.28 9.98 14.80
N GLU A 172 -10.51 9.46 14.76
CA GLU A 172 -11.60 9.94 15.60
C GLU A 172 -11.32 9.68 17.09
N ARG A 173 -10.78 8.51 17.43
CA ARG A 173 -10.38 8.19 18.81
C ARG A 173 -9.26 9.10 19.32
N ILE A 174 -8.24 9.35 18.50
CA ILE A 174 -7.12 10.24 18.86
C ILE A 174 -7.63 11.67 19.03
N LYS A 175 -8.44 12.18 18.10
CA LYS A 175 -9.02 13.53 18.20
C LYS A 175 -9.88 13.71 19.43
N ALA A 176 -10.69 12.72 19.79
CA ALA A 176 -11.57 12.80 20.96
C ALA A 176 -10.80 12.85 22.30
N ASN A 177 -9.52 12.48 22.32
CA ASN A 177 -8.68 12.44 23.52
C ASN A 177 -7.50 13.43 23.46
N SER A 178 -7.34 14.21 22.38
CA SER A 178 -6.24 15.19 22.20
C SER A 178 -6.65 16.60 22.60
#